data_AF-A0A7C1XJW1-F1
#
_entry.id   AF-A0A7C1XJW1-F1
#
_cell.length_a   1.000
_cell.length_b   1.000
_cell.length_c   1.000
_cell.angle_alpha   90.00
_cell.angle_beta   90.00
_cell.angle_gamma   90.00
#
_symmetry.space_group_name_H-M   'P 1'
#
loop_
_entity.id
_entity.type
_entity.pdbx_description
1 polymer ?
#
loop_
_entity_poly.entity_id
_entity_poly.type
_entity_poly.pdbx_seq_one_letter_code
_entity_poly.pdbx_strand_id
1 'polypeptide(L)'
;HAQASAYLNYLLQAADGIGVLTGEPGVGKTMVLEHVLGETPEEVLVARLQQTQLDDREFLVATCLQFGIEAPADNKALLQAALRRFAEEAHYAGKRVVLTVDEAQQLRPEVLEEIRQLAGLECHGRKILQIVLCGQPELVERLARPEHAALAQRIRLHAHITPLDEEEVRRYIEFRLLTAGCRQCVDFEDELLAGILHHTGGIPRRINILCDMLLTAACMRNTRHVDSACLDAALDKLGWARRPSAHEDQPQPPCLLPGPHPRTPAFVPRIIVYRHGRPVKGYLLDRSRLLIGRHPELDIVLRSPQASRTHAQIVHIEGDYYLQDLDSKNGTLVNRRRITWHRLEHGDHVRIANHVLVYHAREPDYTRRRLAGGRVPERIPPH
;
A
#
# COMPACT_ATOMS: atom_id res chain seq x y z
N HIS A 1 -0.41 -8.13 6.73
CA HIS A 1 -1.52 -8.65 5.87
C HIS A 1 -2.96 -8.42 6.39
N ALA A 2 -3.20 -8.51 7.69
CA ALA A 2 -4.54 -8.34 8.27
C ALA A 2 -5.20 -6.98 7.92
N GLN A 3 -4.39 -5.92 7.83
CA GLN A 3 -4.87 -4.59 7.44
C GLN A 3 -5.43 -4.56 6.01
N ALA A 4 -4.78 -5.23 5.05
CA ALA A 4 -5.26 -5.31 3.67
C ALA A 4 -6.53 -6.17 3.55
N SER A 5 -6.68 -7.18 4.40
CA SER A 5 -7.89 -8.00 4.46
C SER A 5 -9.08 -7.23 5.03
N ALA A 6 -8.89 -6.54 6.16
CA ALA A 6 -9.90 -5.64 6.73
C ALA A 6 -10.30 -4.53 5.75
N TYR A 7 -9.33 -4.05 4.98
CA TYR A 7 -9.54 -3.06 3.95
C TYR A 7 -10.40 -3.56 2.79
N LEU A 8 -10.06 -4.71 2.22
CA LEU A 8 -10.83 -5.33 1.15
C LEU A 8 -12.21 -5.73 1.66
N ASN A 9 -12.34 -6.20 2.90
CA ASN A 9 -13.63 -6.48 3.52
C ASN A 9 -14.48 -5.21 3.62
N TYR A 10 -13.90 -4.08 4.03
CA TYR A 10 -14.62 -2.80 4.04
C TYR A 10 -15.00 -2.35 2.62
N LEU A 11 -14.12 -2.52 1.64
CA LEU A 11 -14.40 -2.22 0.23
C LEU A 11 -15.54 -3.08 -0.30
N LEU A 12 -15.45 -4.39 -0.09
CA LEU A 12 -16.47 -5.36 -0.43
C LEU A 12 -17.72 -5.21 0.44
N GLN A 13 -17.76 -4.46 1.52
CA GLN A 13 -19.02 -4.14 2.22
C GLN A 13 -19.64 -2.84 1.72
N ALA A 14 -18.81 -1.86 1.38
CA ALA A 14 -19.26 -0.58 0.87
C ALA A 14 -19.94 -0.68 -0.52
N ALA A 15 -19.63 -1.72 -1.30
CA ALA A 15 -20.20 -1.99 -2.62
C ALA A 15 -20.09 -0.82 -3.62
N ASP A 16 -19.17 0.12 -3.40
CA ASP A 16 -19.09 1.36 -4.15
C ASP A 16 -17.64 1.70 -4.53
N GLY A 17 -17.46 1.91 -5.84
CA GLY A 17 -16.26 2.44 -6.46
C GLY A 17 -15.15 1.41 -6.70
N ILE A 18 -13.97 1.94 -7.02
CA ILE A 18 -12.81 1.17 -7.41
C ILE A 18 -11.89 1.00 -6.20
N GLY A 19 -11.47 -0.24 -5.96
CA GLY A 19 -10.41 -0.60 -5.04
C GLY A 19 -9.08 -0.76 -5.75
N VAL A 20 -8.02 -0.25 -5.15
CA VAL A 20 -6.65 -0.49 -5.62
C VAL A 20 -5.88 -1.20 -4.52
N LEU A 21 -5.27 -2.32 -4.87
CA LEU A 21 -4.38 -3.10 -4.01
C LEU A 21 -2.99 -3.14 -4.64
N THR A 22 -2.03 -2.45 -4.05
CA THR A 22 -0.62 -2.53 -4.49
C THR A 22 0.24 -3.31 -3.53
N GLY A 23 1.41 -3.72 -3.99
CA GLY A 23 2.40 -4.42 -3.18
C GLY A 23 3.47 -5.02 -4.07
N GLU A 24 4.60 -5.39 -3.48
CA GLU A 24 5.71 -5.98 -4.22
C GLU A 24 5.32 -7.32 -4.90
N PRO A 25 6.04 -7.76 -5.95
CA PRO A 25 5.83 -9.07 -6.52
C PRO A 25 5.97 -10.19 -5.47
N GLY A 26 4.97 -11.06 -5.37
CA GLY A 26 5.01 -12.20 -4.45
C GLY A 26 4.64 -11.91 -2.99
N VAL A 27 4.14 -10.70 -2.67
CA VAL A 27 3.57 -10.37 -1.35
C VAL A 27 2.20 -10.98 -1.10
N GLY A 28 1.67 -11.81 -1.99
CA GLY A 28 0.38 -12.49 -1.75
C GLY A 28 -0.86 -11.62 -1.94
N LYS A 29 -0.81 -10.60 -2.83
CA LYS A 29 -1.98 -9.78 -3.22
C LYS A 29 -3.19 -10.65 -3.60
N THR A 30 -2.99 -11.62 -4.49
CA THR A 30 -4.02 -12.56 -4.93
C THR A 30 -4.53 -13.44 -3.78
N MET A 31 -3.64 -13.90 -2.88
CA MET A 31 -4.04 -14.70 -1.71
C MET A 31 -4.96 -13.92 -0.76
N VAL A 32 -4.65 -12.64 -0.50
CA VAL A 32 -5.49 -11.79 0.33
C VAL A 32 -6.85 -11.56 -0.32
N LEU A 33 -6.87 -11.33 -1.64
CA LEU A 33 -8.10 -11.14 -2.39
C LEU A 33 -8.98 -12.40 -2.39
N GLU A 34 -8.38 -13.58 -2.60
CA GLU A 34 -9.08 -14.86 -2.55
C GLU A 34 -9.67 -15.16 -1.17
N HIS A 35 -8.89 -14.89 -0.12
CA HIS A 35 -9.34 -15.09 1.25
C HIS A 35 -10.56 -14.22 1.57
N VAL A 36 -10.50 -12.93 1.22
CA VAL A 36 -11.58 -11.97 1.47
C VAL A 36 -12.83 -12.30 0.65
N LEU A 37 -12.68 -12.69 -0.62
CA LEU A 37 -13.81 -13.11 -1.46
C LEU A 37 -14.41 -14.47 -1.04
N GLY A 38 -13.62 -15.35 -0.42
CA GLY A 38 -14.10 -16.63 0.10
C GLY A 38 -14.84 -16.52 1.44
N GLU A 39 -14.52 -15.50 2.25
CA GLU A 39 -15.18 -15.24 3.54
C GLU A 39 -16.49 -14.45 3.41
N THR A 40 -16.79 -13.85 2.26
CA THR A 40 -18.02 -13.09 2.07
C THR A 40 -19.26 -14.00 2.02
N PRO A 41 -20.27 -13.77 2.88
CA PRO A 41 -21.46 -14.64 3.00
C PRO A 41 -22.50 -14.46 1.87
N GLU A 42 -22.35 -13.44 1.04
CA GLU A 42 -23.26 -13.15 -0.09
C GLU A 42 -22.85 -13.94 -1.34
N GLU A 43 -23.79 -14.25 -2.25
CA GLU A 43 -23.47 -14.83 -3.56
C GLU A 43 -22.73 -13.79 -4.42
N VAL A 44 -21.39 -13.84 -4.38
CA VAL A 44 -20.51 -12.98 -5.17
C VAL A 44 -20.15 -13.66 -6.49
N LEU A 45 -20.45 -12.99 -7.60
CA LEU A 45 -19.99 -13.33 -8.94
C LEU A 45 -18.66 -12.64 -9.20
N VAL A 46 -17.58 -13.41 -9.25
CA VAL A 46 -16.22 -12.88 -9.40
C VAL A 46 -15.69 -13.21 -10.80
N ALA A 47 -15.30 -12.19 -11.56
CA ALA A 47 -14.46 -12.36 -12.75
C ALA A 47 -13.03 -11.95 -12.44
N ARG A 48 -12.05 -12.76 -12.86
CA ARG A 48 -10.64 -12.43 -12.67
C ARG A 48 -9.90 -12.34 -13.99
N LEU A 49 -9.17 -11.25 -14.18
CA LEU A 49 -8.31 -11.04 -15.33
C LEU A 49 -6.85 -11.04 -14.86
N GLN A 50 -6.10 -12.04 -15.30
CA GLN A 50 -4.66 -12.16 -15.04
C GLN A 50 -3.80 -11.69 -16.22
N GLN A 51 -4.38 -11.62 -17.42
CA GLN A 51 -3.69 -11.15 -18.62
C GLN A 51 -4.00 -9.66 -18.84
N THR A 52 -2.97 -8.82 -18.87
CA THR A 52 -3.10 -7.35 -18.90
C THR A 52 -2.50 -6.69 -20.13
N GLN A 53 -1.87 -7.46 -21.02
CA GLN A 53 -1.52 -7.02 -22.38
C GLN A 53 -2.72 -7.24 -23.31
N LEU A 54 -3.84 -6.60 -22.98
CA LEU A 54 -5.08 -6.69 -23.74
C LEU A 54 -5.42 -5.34 -24.34
N ASP A 55 -5.97 -5.39 -25.54
CA ASP A 55 -6.67 -4.26 -26.12
C ASP A 55 -7.99 -3.98 -25.40
N ASP A 56 -8.53 -2.78 -25.53
CA ASP A 56 -9.81 -2.40 -24.90
C ASP A 56 -10.97 -3.34 -25.30
N ARG A 57 -11.00 -3.77 -26.57
CA ARG A 57 -11.93 -4.82 -27.04
C ARG A 57 -11.65 -6.17 -26.39
N GLU A 58 -10.40 -6.61 -26.39
CA GLU A 58 -10.02 -7.92 -25.85
C GLU A 58 -10.27 -8.00 -24.35
N PHE A 59 -10.07 -6.90 -23.63
CA PHE A 59 -10.43 -6.75 -22.23
C PHE A 59 -11.93 -6.97 -21.99
N LEU A 60 -12.79 -6.33 -22.79
CA LEU A 60 -14.25 -6.51 -22.68
C LEU A 60 -14.68 -7.94 -23.01
N VAL A 61 -14.11 -8.56 -24.05
CA VAL A 61 -14.36 -9.96 -24.41
C VAL A 61 -13.92 -10.89 -23.28
N ALA A 62 -12.70 -10.72 -22.75
CA ALA A 62 -12.18 -11.52 -21.65
C ALA A 62 -13.05 -11.36 -20.39
N THR A 63 -13.51 -10.15 -20.10
CA THR A 63 -14.44 -9.87 -18.99
C THR A 63 -15.76 -10.62 -19.18
N CYS A 64 -16.35 -10.58 -20.36
CA CYS A 64 -17.59 -11.31 -20.68
C CYS A 64 -17.41 -12.82 -20.46
N LEU A 65 -16.32 -13.39 -21.00
CA LEU A 65 -16.03 -14.82 -20.87
C LEU A 65 -15.84 -15.25 -19.42
N GLN A 66 -15.15 -14.43 -18.60
CA GLN A 66 -14.96 -14.71 -17.17
C GLN A 66 -16.26 -14.69 -16.38
N PHE A 67 -17.23 -13.87 -16.78
CA PHE A 67 -18.59 -13.88 -16.21
C PHE A 67 -19.50 -14.96 -16.82
N GLY A 68 -19.04 -15.73 -17.81
CA GLY A 68 -19.85 -16.73 -18.51
C GLY A 68 -20.88 -16.14 -19.47
N ILE A 69 -20.67 -14.91 -19.95
CA ILE A 69 -21.55 -14.20 -20.89
C ILE A 69 -21.13 -14.55 -22.32
N GLU A 70 -22.09 -14.87 -23.18
CA GLU A 70 -21.86 -14.96 -24.62
C GLU A 70 -21.44 -13.60 -25.18
N ALA A 71 -20.20 -13.52 -25.66
CA ALA A 71 -19.59 -12.28 -26.11
C ALA A 71 -19.76 -12.13 -27.64
N PRO A 72 -20.66 -11.26 -28.15
CA PRO A 72 -20.65 -10.88 -29.56
C PRO A 72 -19.37 -10.08 -29.83
N ALA A 73 -18.35 -10.76 -30.36
CA ALA A 73 -16.99 -10.22 -30.40
C ALA A 73 -16.88 -8.92 -31.20
N ASP A 74 -17.78 -8.65 -32.13
CA ASP A 74 -17.53 -7.70 -33.22
C ASP A 74 -17.74 -6.22 -32.85
N ASN A 75 -18.44 -5.94 -31.73
CA ASN A 75 -18.79 -4.57 -31.37
C ASN A 75 -18.64 -4.31 -29.86
N LYS A 76 -17.78 -3.34 -29.51
CA LYS A 76 -17.55 -2.90 -28.12
C LYS A 76 -18.83 -2.46 -27.43
N ALA A 77 -19.73 -1.75 -28.12
CA ALA A 77 -20.99 -1.30 -27.55
C ALA A 77 -21.90 -2.48 -27.16
N LEU A 78 -21.88 -3.57 -27.94
CA LEU A 78 -22.62 -4.78 -27.61
C LEU A 78 -22.02 -5.50 -26.41
N LEU A 79 -20.68 -5.57 -26.31
CA LEU A 79 -19.99 -6.14 -25.14
C LEU A 79 -20.30 -5.35 -23.86
N GLN A 80 -20.21 -4.02 -23.91
CA GLN A 80 -20.58 -3.15 -22.79
C GLN A 80 -22.05 -3.31 -22.39
N ALA A 81 -22.96 -3.39 -23.38
CA ALA A 81 -24.39 -3.62 -23.13
C ALA A 81 -24.65 -5.00 -22.49
N ALA A 82 -23.94 -6.03 -22.93
CA ALA A 82 -24.04 -7.38 -22.36
C ALA A 82 -23.55 -7.41 -20.91
N LEU A 83 -22.40 -6.79 -20.62
CA LEU A 83 -21.88 -6.67 -19.25
C LEU A 83 -22.82 -5.88 -18.33
N ARG A 84 -23.37 -4.78 -18.84
CA ARG A 84 -24.39 -3.99 -18.11
C ARG A 84 -25.60 -4.87 -17.78
N ARG A 85 -26.18 -5.54 -18.77
CA ARG A 85 -27.37 -6.38 -18.58
C ARG A 85 -27.10 -7.47 -17.54
N PHE A 86 -25.96 -8.15 -17.65
CA PHE A 86 -25.55 -9.17 -16.67
C PHE A 86 -25.43 -8.59 -15.26
N ALA A 87 -24.78 -7.43 -15.11
CA ALA A 87 -24.62 -6.78 -13.80
C ALA A 87 -25.97 -6.33 -13.21
N GLU A 88 -26.91 -5.87 -14.05
CA GLU A 88 -28.27 -5.52 -13.64
C GLU A 88 -29.07 -6.76 -13.22
N GLU A 89 -29.03 -7.85 -13.98
CA GLU A 89 -29.67 -9.13 -13.64
C GLU A 89 -29.13 -9.69 -12.32
N ALA A 90 -27.81 -9.69 -12.13
CA ALA A 90 -27.17 -10.08 -10.88
C ALA A 90 -27.63 -9.20 -9.72
N HIS A 91 -27.72 -7.88 -9.92
CA HIS A 91 -28.21 -6.94 -8.92
C HIS A 91 -29.66 -7.24 -8.50
N TYR A 92 -30.55 -7.53 -9.44
CA TYR A 92 -31.94 -7.92 -9.13
C TYR A 92 -32.04 -9.27 -8.42
N ALA A 93 -31.10 -10.18 -8.69
CA ALA A 93 -30.97 -11.44 -7.96
C ALA A 93 -30.36 -11.30 -6.56
N GLY A 94 -30.01 -10.08 -6.13
CA GLY A 94 -29.31 -9.83 -4.86
C GLY A 94 -27.85 -10.29 -4.85
N LYS A 95 -27.30 -10.61 -6.02
CA LYS A 95 -25.90 -11.02 -6.21
C LYS A 95 -25.01 -9.82 -6.42
N ARG A 96 -23.74 -9.99 -6.07
CA ARG A 96 -22.74 -8.93 -6.20
C ARG A 96 -21.74 -9.27 -7.27
N VAL A 97 -21.48 -8.31 -8.15
CA VAL A 97 -20.56 -8.52 -9.26
C VAL A 97 -19.24 -7.82 -8.96
N VAL A 98 -18.17 -8.61 -8.90
CA VAL A 98 -16.81 -8.13 -8.64
C VAL A 98 -15.91 -8.50 -9.82
N LEU A 99 -15.28 -7.49 -10.42
CA LEU A 99 -14.23 -7.67 -11.41
C LEU A 99 -12.88 -7.39 -10.77
N THR A 100 -11.99 -8.38 -10.78
CA THR A 100 -10.64 -8.25 -10.25
C THR A 100 -9.64 -8.28 -11.40
N VAL A 101 -8.76 -7.28 -11.46
CA VAL A 101 -7.73 -7.18 -12.50
C VAL A 101 -6.36 -7.24 -11.83
N ASP A 102 -5.66 -8.35 -12.00
CA ASP A 102 -4.28 -8.52 -11.53
C ASP A 102 -3.29 -7.87 -12.51
N GLU A 103 -2.07 -7.58 -12.05
CA GLU A 103 -1.01 -6.90 -12.83
C GLU A 103 -1.47 -5.60 -13.53
N ALA A 104 -2.37 -4.85 -12.88
CA ALA A 104 -3.01 -3.67 -13.47
C ALA A 104 -2.02 -2.57 -13.88
N GLN A 105 -0.78 -2.57 -13.38
CA GLN A 105 0.28 -1.68 -13.84
C GLN A 105 0.68 -1.89 -15.30
N GLN A 106 0.32 -3.02 -15.91
CA GLN A 106 0.57 -3.32 -17.33
C GLN A 106 -0.58 -2.87 -18.25
N LEU A 107 -1.71 -2.41 -17.69
CA LEU A 107 -2.85 -1.98 -18.49
C LEU A 107 -2.50 -0.78 -19.36
N ARG A 108 -3.12 -0.76 -20.54
CA ARG A 108 -3.02 0.35 -21.49
C ARG A 108 -4.02 1.46 -21.12
N PRO A 109 -3.74 2.73 -21.46
CA PRO A 109 -4.63 3.86 -21.17
C PRO A 109 -6.07 3.66 -21.63
N GLU A 110 -6.28 3.02 -22.78
CA GLU A 110 -7.60 2.76 -23.35
C GLU A 110 -8.41 1.81 -22.48
N VAL A 111 -7.76 0.79 -21.89
CA VAL A 111 -8.41 -0.17 -20.98
C VAL A 111 -8.77 0.49 -19.64
N LEU A 112 -7.95 1.42 -19.15
CA LEU A 112 -8.26 2.20 -17.95
C LEU A 112 -9.51 3.06 -18.14
N GLU A 113 -9.73 3.58 -19.35
CA GLU A 113 -10.95 4.30 -19.69
C GLU A 113 -12.18 3.36 -19.74
N GLU A 114 -12.03 2.15 -20.27
CA GLU A 114 -13.09 1.12 -20.20
C GLU A 114 -13.43 0.73 -18.76
N ILE A 115 -12.42 0.49 -17.92
CA ILE A 115 -12.58 0.25 -16.47
C ILE A 115 -13.31 1.42 -15.82
N ARG A 116 -12.97 2.66 -16.18
CA ARG A 116 -13.68 3.85 -15.71
C ARG A 116 -15.16 3.75 -16.06
N GLN A 117 -15.51 3.49 -17.33
CA GLN A 117 -16.90 3.38 -17.78
C GLN A 117 -17.67 2.28 -17.03
N LEU A 118 -17.06 1.10 -16.88
CA LEU A 118 -17.63 -0.05 -16.17
C LEU A 118 -17.85 0.23 -14.66
N ALA A 119 -16.94 0.92 -13.98
CA ALA A 119 -17.15 1.38 -12.60
C ALA A 119 -18.26 2.44 -12.47
N GLY A 120 -18.68 3.04 -13.58
CA GLY A 120 -19.80 3.96 -13.67
C GLY A 120 -21.17 3.29 -13.69
N LEU A 121 -21.24 1.95 -13.82
CA LEU A 121 -22.51 1.24 -13.94
C LEU A 121 -23.32 1.33 -12.63
N GLU A 122 -24.54 1.84 -12.73
CA GLU A 122 -25.47 2.04 -11.63
C GLU A 122 -26.87 1.56 -12.01
N CYS A 123 -27.58 1.01 -11.03
CA CYS A 123 -29.00 0.64 -11.10
C CYS A 123 -29.69 1.18 -9.84
N HIS A 124 -30.80 1.92 -10.00
CA HIS A 124 -31.52 2.55 -8.88
C HIS A 124 -30.64 3.36 -7.92
N GLY A 125 -29.61 4.03 -8.45
CA GLY A 125 -28.67 4.84 -7.67
C GLY A 125 -27.64 4.04 -6.87
N ARG A 126 -27.55 2.72 -7.08
CA ARG A 126 -26.53 1.85 -6.50
C ARG A 126 -25.57 1.35 -7.57
N LYS A 127 -24.29 1.25 -7.23
CA LYS A 127 -23.31 0.60 -8.10
C LYS A 127 -23.63 -0.88 -8.24
N ILE A 128 -23.59 -1.37 -9.47
CA ILE A 128 -23.88 -2.79 -9.78
C ILE A 128 -22.62 -3.59 -10.11
N LEU A 129 -21.50 -2.92 -10.36
CA LEU A 129 -20.22 -3.53 -10.64
C LEU A 129 -19.14 -2.91 -9.76
N GLN A 130 -18.47 -3.77 -9.01
CA GLN A 130 -17.33 -3.40 -8.18
C GLN A 130 -16.04 -3.83 -8.88
N ILE A 131 -15.03 -2.97 -8.90
CA ILE A 131 -13.76 -3.27 -9.56
C ILE A 131 -12.62 -3.19 -8.54
N VAL A 132 -11.76 -4.21 -8.52
CA VAL A 132 -10.54 -4.26 -7.72
C VAL A 132 -9.33 -4.39 -8.64
N LEU A 133 -8.47 -3.38 -8.63
CA LEU A 133 -7.22 -3.36 -9.39
C LEU A 133 -6.07 -3.79 -8.48
N CYS A 134 -5.44 -4.90 -8.80
CA CYS A 134 -4.28 -5.42 -8.11
C CYS A 134 -3.03 -5.17 -8.95
N GLY A 135 -1.98 -4.63 -8.34
CA GLY A 135 -0.76 -4.34 -9.09
C GLY A 135 0.46 -4.05 -8.23
N GLN A 136 1.49 -3.54 -8.88
CA GLN A 136 2.73 -3.07 -8.24
C GLN A 136 2.62 -1.56 -7.90
N PRO A 137 3.50 -0.98 -7.06
CA PRO A 137 3.42 0.43 -6.64
C PRO A 137 3.31 1.43 -7.80
N GLU A 138 3.93 1.13 -8.95
CA GLU A 138 3.93 1.94 -10.17
C GLU A 138 2.52 2.17 -10.72
N LEU A 139 1.57 1.28 -10.42
CA LEU A 139 0.16 1.48 -10.75
C LEU A 139 -0.38 2.79 -10.16
N VAL A 140 -0.02 3.10 -8.91
CA VAL A 140 -0.49 4.30 -8.21
C VAL A 140 0.09 5.55 -8.86
N GLU A 141 1.37 5.50 -9.24
CA GLU A 141 2.01 6.59 -9.96
C GLU A 141 1.37 6.84 -11.33
N ARG A 142 1.04 5.77 -12.06
CA ARG A 142 0.32 5.86 -13.33
C ARG A 142 -1.07 6.46 -13.13
N LEU A 143 -1.84 5.97 -12.15
CA LEU A 143 -3.18 6.48 -11.86
C LEU A 143 -3.18 7.95 -11.40
N ALA A 144 -2.07 8.44 -10.82
CA ALA A 144 -1.90 9.83 -10.44
C ALA A 144 -1.65 10.79 -11.62
N ARG A 145 -1.38 10.26 -12.82
CA ARG A 145 -1.15 11.09 -14.02
C ARG A 145 -2.43 11.83 -14.43
N PRO A 146 -2.30 13.05 -14.99
CA PRO A 146 -3.46 13.87 -15.36
C PRO A 146 -4.38 13.22 -16.39
N GLU A 147 -3.84 12.37 -17.27
CA GLU A 147 -4.59 11.56 -18.25
C GLU A 147 -5.59 10.60 -17.60
N HIS A 148 -5.35 10.18 -16.35
CA HIS A 148 -6.18 9.24 -15.60
C HIS A 148 -6.92 9.89 -14.43
N ALA A 149 -6.92 11.22 -14.33
CA ALA A 149 -7.56 11.94 -13.23
C ALA A 149 -9.04 11.58 -13.03
N ALA A 150 -9.77 11.31 -14.12
CA ALA A 150 -11.18 10.91 -14.07
C ALA A 150 -11.38 9.51 -13.46
N LEU A 151 -10.45 8.58 -13.69
CA LEU A 151 -10.46 7.27 -13.06
C LEU A 151 -10.01 7.37 -11.60
N ALA A 152 -8.99 8.18 -11.32
CA ALA A 152 -8.47 8.41 -9.97
C ALA A 152 -9.54 8.92 -9.01
N GLN A 153 -10.46 9.77 -9.47
CA GLN A 153 -11.61 10.24 -8.67
C GLN A 153 -12.61 9.14 -8.31
N ARG A 154 -12.65 8.03 -9.06
CA ARG A 154 -13.52 6.87 -8.78
C ARG A 154 -12.87 5.83 -7.87
N ILE A 155 -11.57 5.98 -7.60
CA ILE A 155 -10.85 5.16 -6.64
C ILE A 155 -11.25 5.65 -5.24
N ARG A 156 -12.10 4.90 -4.57
CA ARG A 156 -12.46 5.22 -3.18
C ARG A 156 -11.36 4.86 -2.22
N LEU A 157 -10.59 3.85 -2.59
CA LEU A 157 -9.81 3.08 -1.66
C LEU A 157 -8.55 2.54 -2.36
N HIS A 158 -7.37 3.02 -1.95
CA HIS A 158 -6.08 2.35 -2.13
C HIS A 158 -5.50 1.72 -0.84
N ALA A 159 -5.07 0.46 -0.91
CA ALA A 159 -4.26 -0.23 0.10
C ALA A 159 -2.95 -0.75 -0.48
N HIS A 160 -1.90 -0.75 0.33
CA HIS A 160 -0.58 -1.27 -0.03
C HIS A 160 -0.21 -2.41 0.93
N ILE A 161 0.13 -3.58 0.37
CA ILE A 161 0.61 -4.75 1.11
C ILE A 161 2.12 -4.64 1.21
N THR A 162 2.61 -4.45 2.44
CA THR A 162 4.01 -4.52 2.78
C THR A 162 4.46 -5.98 2.98
N PRO A 163 5.76 -6.28 2.84
CA PRO A 163 6.31 -7.57 3.25
C PRO A 163 5.99 -7.89 4.72
N LEU A 164 6.03 -9.18 5.04
CA LEU A 164 5.77 -9.70 6.38
C LEU A 164 6.88 -9.28 7.35
N ASP A 165 6.51 -8.87 8.56
CA ASP A 165 7.45 -8.70 9.68
C ASP A 165 7.86 -10.05 10.30
N GLU A 166 8.76 -10.04 11.28
CA GLU A 166 9.29 -11.25 11.91
C GLU A 166 8.19 -12.14 12.53
N GLU A 167 7.23 -11.54 13.23
CA GLU A 167 6.12 -12.26 13.85
C GLU A 167 5.13 -12.79 12.80
N GLU A 168 4.89 -12.03 11.73
CA GLU A 168 4.08 -12.43 10.59
C GLU A 168 4.74 -13.56 9.78
N VAL A 169 6.07 -13.55 9.62
CA VAL A 169 6.83 -14.63 8.96
C VAL A 169 6.71 -15.93 9.73
N ARG A 170 6.90 -15.90 11.06
CA ARG A 170 6.72 -17.08 11.93
C ARG A 170 5.33 -17.69 11.75
N ARG A 171 4.29 -16.87 11.95
CA ARG A 171 2.88 -17.29 11.79
C ARG A 171 2.59 -17.80 10.38
N TYR A 172 3.17 -17.18 9.36
CA TYR A 172 3.02 -17.61 7.98
C TYR A 172 3.60 -19.01 7.74
N ILE A 173 4.83 -19.28 8.21
CA ILE A 173 5.46 -20.59 8.08
C ILE A 173 4.65 -21.66 8.83
N GLU A 174 4.27 -21.38 10.08
CA GLU A 174 3.44 -22.29 10.89
C GLU A 174 2.11 -22.62 10.21
N PHE A 175 1.41 -21.60 9.68
CA PHE A 175 0.16 -21.77 8.96
C PHE A 175 0.33 -22.65 7.71
N ARG A 176 1.43 -22.45 6.95
CA ARG A 176 1.73 -23.24 5.74
C ARG A 176 2.04 -24.69 6.08
N LEU A 177 2.79 -24.95 7.14
CA LEU A 177 3.05 -26.32 7.63
C LEU A 177 1.75 -27.00 8.09
N LEU A 178 0.90 -26.27 8.81
CA LEU A 178 -0.40 -26.78 9.26
C LEU A 178 -1.31 -27.13 8.08
N THR A 179 -1.33 -26.30 7.04
CA THR A 179 -2.09 -26.54 5.80
C THR A 179 -1.57 -27.77 5.03
N ALA A 180 -0.26 -28.03 5.09
CA ALA A 180 0.36 -29.23 4.51
C ALA A 180 0.08 -30.51 5.30
N GLY A 181 -0.67 -30.44 6.40
CA GLY A 181 -0.98 -31.57 7.28
C GLY A 181 0.11 -31.88 8.31
N CYS A 182 1.18 -31.08 8.36
CA CYS A 182 2.26 -31.23 9.33
C CYS A 182 1.92 -30.50 10.64
N ARG A 183 1.23 -31.17 11.56
CA ARG A 183 1.20 -30.73 12.96
C ARG A 183 2.46 -31.29 13.65
N GLN A 184 3.43 -30.42 13.95
CA GLN A 184 4.61 -30.73 14.77
C GLN A 184 5.60 -31.74 14.15
N CYS A 185 5.69 -31.83 12.83
CA CYS A 185 6.64 -32.74 12.16
C CYS A 185 8.02 -32.13 11.90
N VAL A 186 8.15 -30.81 12.02
CA VAL A 186 9.36 -30.06 11.68
C VAL A 186 9.57 -28.96 12.71
N ASP A 187 10.76 -28.92 13.31
CA ASP A 187 11.14 -27.92 14.28
C ASP A 187 12.07 -26.89 13.62
N PHE A 188 11.61 -25.64 13.57
CA PHE A 188 12.42 -24.50 13.10
C PHE A 188 13.07 -23.83 14.31
N GLU A 189 14.38 -23.64 14.25
CA GLU A 189 15.11 -22.88 15.27
C GLU A 189 14.76 -21.38 15.20
N ASP A 190 14.59 -20.73 16.35
CA ASP A 190 14.20 -19.30 16.41
C ASP A 190 15.22 -18.39 15.69
N GLU A 191 16.50 -18.73 15.78
CA GLU A 191 17.61 -18.02 15.15
C GLU A 191 17.55 -18.11 13.60
N LEU A 192 16.91 -19.16 13.08
CA LEU A 192 16.70 -19.36 11.66
C LEU A 192 15.66 -18.40 11.08
N LEU A 193 14.68 -17.95 11.89
CA LEU A 193 13.64 -17.01 11.45
C LEU A 193 14.23 -15.65 11.08
N ALA A 194 15.21 -15.17 11.85
CA ALA A 194 15.94 -13.95 11.52
C ALA A 194 16.70 -14.11 10.19
N GLY A 195 17.33 -15.27 9.96
CA GLY A 195 17.98 -15.60 8.70
C GLY A 195 17.00 -15.65 7.51
N ILE A 196 15.86 -16.33 7.67
CA ILE A 196 14.80 -16.39 6.66
C ILE A 196 14.29 -14.99 6.35
N LEU A 197 13.98 -14.17 7.35
CA LEU A 197 13.49 -12.80 7.17
C LEU A 197 14.54 -11.96 6.43
N HIS A 198 15.80 -12.03 6.84
CA HIS A 198 16.90 -11.30 6.22
C HIS A 198 17.07 -11.64 4.73
N HIS A 199 17.06 -12.94 4.39
CA HIS A 199 17.27 -13.38 3.02
C HIS A 199 16.04 -13.19 2.14
N THR A 200 14.84 -13.36 2.68
CA THR A 200 13.59 -13.27 1.90
C THR A 200 13.03 -11.85 1.83
N GLY A 201 13.42 -10.98 2.76
CA GLY A 201 12.86 -9.64 2.93
C GLY A 201 11.39 -9.66 3.36
N GLY A 202 10.93 -10.76 3.99
CA GLY A 202 9.53 -10.92 4.40
C GLY A 202 8.56 -11.21 3.25
N ILE A 203 9.06 -11.52 2.05
CA ILE A 203 8.22 -11.77 0.86
C ILE A 203 7.76 -13.25 0.85
N PRO A 204 6.46 -13.55 0.99
CA PRO A 204 5.89 -14.91 1.00
C PRO A 204 6.40 -15.83 -0.11
N ARG A 205 6.49 -15.36 -1.36
CA ARG A 205 7.01 -16.17 -2.47
C ARG A 205 8.46 -16.62 -2.24
N ARG A 206 9.30 -15.72 -1.72
CA ARG A 206 10.71 -16.02 -1.42
C ARG A 206 10.82 -16.92 -0.19
N ILE A 207 9.96 -16.71 0.81
CA ILE A 207 9.85 -17.58 1.99
C ILE A 207 9.52 -19.00 1.55
N ASN A 208 8.53 -19.20 0.69
CA ASN A 208 8.18 -20.54 0.19
C ASN A 208 9.35 -21.22 -0.50
N ILE A 209 10.03 -20.52 -1.42
CA ILE A 209 11.19 -21.07 -2.14
C ILE A 209 12.30 -21.49 -1.17
N LEU A 210 12.60 -20.63 -0.19
CA LEU A 210 13.64 -20.91 0.79
C LEU A 210 13.23 -22.07 1.72
N CYS A 211 12.01 -22.06 2.24
CA CYS A 211 11.47 -23.12 3.08
C CYS A 211 11.40 -24.46 2.37
N ASP A 212 11.01 -24.51 1.09
CA ASP A 212 11.03 -25.75 0.30
C ASP A 212 12.44 -26.34 0.25
N MET A 213 13.46 -25.50 0.06
CA MET A 213 14.85 -25.97 0.03
C MET A 213 15.37 -26.36 1.40
N LEU A 214 15.00 -25.63 2.46
CA LEU A 214 15.29 -25.97 3.86
C LEU A 214 14.75 -27.36 4.21
N LEU A 215 13.47 -27.61 3.90
CA LEU A 215 12.82 -28.89 4.14
C LEU A 215 13.45 -30.02 3.31
N THR A 216 13.86 -29.72 2.08
CA THR A 216 14.60 -30.66 1.22
C THR A 216 15.96 -31.02 1.83
N ALA A 217 16.71 -30.04 2.34
CA ALA A 217 18.01 -30.26 2.98
C ALA A 217 17.89 -31.08 4.27
N ALA A 218 16.88 -30.79 5.10
CA ALA A 218 16.57 -31.56 6.31
C ALA A 218 16.20 -33.01 5.97
N CYS A 219 15.40 -33.21 4.92
CA CYS A 219 15.02 -34.54 4.42
C CYS A 219 16.25 -35.34 3.96
N MET A 220 17.17 -34.71 3.21
CA MET A 220 18.42 -35.35 2.77
C MET A 220 19.32 -35.77 3.95
N ARG A 221 19.26 -35.02 5.05
CA ARG A 221 19.97 -35.31 6.32
C ARG A 221 19.20 -36.27 7.23
N ASN A 222 18.01 -36.73 6.80
CA ASN A 222 17.10 -37.58 7.57
C ASN A 222 16.79 -37.01 8.96
N THR A 223 16.67 -35.68 9.06
CA THR A 223 16.35 -34.95 10.29
C THR A 223 15.02 -34.22 10.17
N ARG A 224 14.35 -34.03 11.30
CA ARG A 224 13.15 -33.20 11.44
C ARG A 224 13.45 -31.79 11.95
N HIS A 225 14.70 -31.56 12.34
CA HIS A 225 15.16 -30.28 12.87
C HIS A 225 15.82 -29.47 11.75
N VAL A 226 15.34 -28.24 11.53
CA VAL A 226 15.87 -27.31 10.54
C VAL A 226 16.77 -26.30 11.25
N ASP A 227 18.08 -26.46 11.06
CA ASP A 227 19.15 -25.68 11.68
C ASP A 227 19.85 -24.76 10.66
N SER A 228 20.81 -23.96 11.14
CA SER A 228 21.64 -23.07 10.32
C SER A 228 22.38 -23.79 9.17
N ALA A 229 22.79 -25.05 9.37
CA ALA A 229 23.43 -25.84 8.31
C ALA A 229 22.47 -26.19 7.16
N CYS A 230 21.18 -26.42 7.44
CA CYS A 230 20.15 -26.55 6.42
C CYS A 230 19.97 -25.23 5.65
N LEU A 231 20.04 -24.08 6.33
CA LEU A 231 19.96 -22.76 5.71
C LEU A 231 21.11 -22.51 4.75
N ASP A 232 22.34 -22.82 5.16
CA ASP A 232 23.51 -22.69 4.30
C ASP A 232 23.40 -23.55 3.03
N ALA A 233 23.04 -24.83 3.20
CA ALA A 233 22.82 -25.72 2.06
C ALA A 233 21.71 -25.24 1.11
N ALA A 234 20.65 -24.65 1.66
CA ALA A 234 19.55 -24.07 0.88
C ALA A 234 20.00 -22.82 0.11
N LEU A 235 20.75 -21.92 0.75
CA LEU A 235 21.27 -20.70 0.13
C LEU A 235 22.26 -21.01 -1.01
N ASP A 236 23.18 -21.94 -0.78
CA ASP A 236 24.15 -22.39 -1.79
C ASP A 236 23.43 -22.97 -3.02
N LYS A 237 22.40 -23.80 -2.80
CA LYS A 237 21.63 -24.40 -3.88
C LYS A 237 20.78 -23.40 -4.66
N LEU A 238 20.27 -22.37 -3.98
CA LEU A 238 19.52 -21.28 -4.61
C LEU A 238 20.43 -20.23 -5.28
N GLY A 239 21.74 -20.29 -5.05
CA GLY A 239 22.68 -19.26 -5.48
C GLY A 239 22.38 -17.90 -4.86
N TRP A 240 21.71 -17.87 -3.71
CA TRP A 240 21.42 -16.64 -3.00
C TRP A 240 22.68 -16.24 -2.24
N ALA A 241 23.31 -15.13 -2.65
CA ALA A 241 24.50 -14.64 -1.98
C ALA A 241 24.22 -14.50 -0.47
N ARG A 242 25.10 -15.07 0.37
CA ARG A 242 25.19 -14.70 1.78
C ARG A 242 25.36 -13.19 1.81
N ARG A 243 24.30 -12.45 2.13
CA ARG A 243 24.52 -11.13 2.72
C ARG A 243 25.20 -11.45 4.05
N PRO A 244 26.43 -10.95 4.28
CA PRO A 244 27.10 -11.23 5.53
C PRO A 244 26.16 -10.80 6.64
N SER A 245 25.86 -11.73 7.54
CA SER A 245 25.33 -11.40 8.85
C SER A 245 26.16 -10.25 9.39
N ALA A 246 25.53 -9.24 9.98
CA ALA A 246 26.24 -8.12 10.61
C ALA A 246 27.11 -8.56 11.82
N HIS A 247 27.29 -9.87 12.00
CA HIS A 247 28.14 -10.51 12.99
C HIS A 247 29.09 -11.45 12.24
N GLU A 248 30.38 -11.13 12.41
CA GLU A 248 31.58 -11.93 12.15
C GLU A 248 32.35 -11.67 10.84
N ASP A 249 33.54 -11.10 11.07
CA ASP A 249 34.72 -10.96 10.22
C ASP A 249 34.74 -9.97 9.04
N GLN A 250 34.98 -8.70 9.40
CA GLN A 250 35.93 -7.86 8.66
C GLN A 250 37.02 -7.34 9.62
N PRO A 251 38.31 -7.35 9.21
CA PRO A 251 39.39 -6.78 10.00
C PRO A 251 39.18 -5.26 10.13
N GLN A 252 39.25 -4.75 11.35
CA GLN A 252 39.22 -3.32 11.63
C GLN A 252 40.39 -2.63 10.88
N PRO A 253 40.15 -1.68 9.96
CA PRO A 253 41.22 -0.86 9.41
C PRO A 253 41.80 0.01 10.53
N PRO A 254 43.12 0.32 10.49
CA PRO A 254 43.81 1.01 11.55
C PRO A 254 43.12 2.33 11.89
N CYS A 255 42.97 2.57 13.20
CA CYS A 255 42.41 3.78 13.78
C CYS A 255 43.16 5.03 13.31
N LEU A 256 42.83 5.52 12.12
CA LEU A 256 43.04 6.89 11.71
C LEU A 256 41.84 7.66 12.22
N LEU A 257 42.04 8.38 13.33
CA LEU A 257 41.13 9.40 13.82
C LEU A 257 40.71 10.29 12.64
N PRO A 258 39.46 10.23 12.16
CA PRO A 258 38.89 11.36 11.45
C PRO A 258 38.63 12.40 12.55
N GLY A 259 38.99 13.67 12.28
CA GLY A 259 38.70 14.79 13.17
C GLY A 259 37.22 14.87 13.56
N PRO A 260 36.83 15.75 14.49
CA PRO A 260 35.51 15.77 15.09
C PRO A 260 34.43 16.09 14.04
N HIS A 261 33.95 15.06 13.37
CA HIS A 261 32.72 15.06 12.59
C HIS A 261 31.63 14.59 13.55
N PRO A 262 30.64 15.45 13.85
CA PRO A 262 29.56 15.05 14.72
C PRO A 262 28.80 13.90 14.07
N ARG A 263 28.66 12.79 14.81
CA ARG A 263 27.68 11.75 14.52
C ARG A 263 26.31 12.42 14.46
N THR A 264 25.76 12.65 13.27
CA THR A 264 24.36 13.08 13.16
C THR A 264 23.48 11.85 13.40
N PRO A 265 22.58 11.86 14.41
CA PRO A 265 21.59 10.80 14.55
C PRO A 265 20.64 10.80 13.34
N ALA A 266 20.12 9.61 12.98
CA ALA A 266 19.09 9.45 11.96
C ALA A 266 17.90 10.38 12.28
N PHE A 267 17.71 11.42 11.46
CA PHE A 267 16.69 12.43 11.68
C PHE A 267 15.33 11.91 11.22
N VAL A 268 14.40 11.69 12.16
CA VAL A 268 13.01 11.34 11.83
C VAL A 268 12.30 12.63 11.39
N PRO A 269 11.75 12.69 10.16
CA PRO A 269 11.05 13.87 9.68
C PRO A 269 9.80 14.13 10.53
N ARG A 270 9.42 15.40 10.67
CA ARG A 270 8.31 15.80 11.53
C ARG A 270 7.40 16.80 10.86
N ILE A 271 6.14 16.79 11.27
CA ILE A 271 5.15 17.78 10.85
C ILE A 271 4.68 18.59 12.06
N ILE A 272 4.73 19.92 11.96
CA ILE A 272 4.32 20.82 13.04
C ILE A 272 3.00 21.47 12.64
N VAL A 273 1.99 21.30 13.49
CA VAL A 273 0.66 21.89 13.29
C VAL A 273 0.63 23.27 13.94
N TYR A 274 0.30 24.29 13.16
CA TYR A 274 0.08 25.67 13.59
C TYR A 274 -1.40 26.03 13.55
N ARG A 275 -1.84 26.82 14.52
CA ARG A 275 -3.17 27.42 14.57
C ARG A 275 -3.02 28.90 14.94
N HIS A 276 -3.58 29.79 14.12
CA HIS A 276 -3.44 31.25 14.28
C HIS A 276 -1.97 31.71 14.46
N GLY A 277 -1.04 31.11 13.69
CA GLY A 277 0.38 31.46 13.73
C GLY A 277 1.17 30.94 14.94
N ARG A 278 0.54 30.19 15.86
CA ARG A 278 1.21 29.54 17.00
C ARG A 278 1.34 28.03 16.79
N PRO A 279 2.51 27.42 17.08
CA PRO A 279 2.66 25.97 17.02
C PRO A 279 1.81 25.31 18.11
N VAL A 280 0.98 24.35 17.72
CA VAL A 280 0.09 23.60 18.61
C VAL A 280 0.76 22.30 19.05
N LYS A 281 1.23 21.50 18.09
CA LYS A 281 1.84 20.19 18.36
C LYS A 281 2.68 19.74 17.17
N GLY A 282 3.81 19.08 17.45
CA GLY A 282 4.63 18.39 16.46
C GLY A 282 4.37 16.89 16.49
N TYR A 283 4.34 16.27 15.31
CA TYR A 283 4.18 14.82 15.13
C TYR A 283 5.39 14.29 14.37
N LEU A 284 5.98 13.20 14.87
CA LEU A 284 7.00 12.46 14.15
C LEU A 284 6.34 11.66 13.03
N LEU A 285 7.00 11.55 11.90
CA LEU A 285 6.58 10.71 10.78
C LEU A 285 7.37 9.40 10.85
N ASP A 286 7.19 8.68 11.94
CA ASP A 286 7.83 7.40 12.24
C ASP A 286 7.02 6.19 11.75
N ARG A 287 5.80 6.44 11.25
CA ARG A 287 4.87 5.43 10.73
C ARG A 287 4.74 5.51 9.22
N SER A 288 4.45 4.37 8.61
CA SER A 288 4.21 4.25 7.16
C SER A 288 2.98 5.04 6.69
N ARG A 289 2.04 5.34 7.60
CA ARG A 289 0.85 6.15 7.32
C ARG A 289 0.39 6.92 8.56
N LEU A 290 -0.06 8.15 8.36
CA LEU A 290 -0.68 8.99 9.39
C LEU A 290 -1.95 9.63 8.83
N LEU A 291 -3.05 9.55 9.58
CA LEU A 291 -4.33 10.14 9.21
C LEU A 291 -4.49 11.53 9.85
N ILE A 292 -5.01 12.47 9.06
CA ILE A 292 -5.26 13.86 9.47
C ILE A 292 -6.76 14.14 9.38
N GLY A 293 -7.36 14.70 10.44
CA GLY A 293 -8.76 15.11 10.40
C GLY A 293 -9.32 15.56 11.74
N ARG A 294 -10.63 15.83 11.78
CA ARG A 294 -11.32 16.31 12.99
C ARG A 294 -11.60 15.21 14.02
N HIS A 295 -11.61 13.95 13.60
CA HIS A 295 -11.95 12.84 14.49
C HIS A 295 -10.86 12.63 15.55
N PRO A 296 -11.21 12.44 16.85
CA PRO A 296 -10.24 12.38 17.94
C PRO A 296 -9.34 11.13 17.93
N GLU A 297 -9.73 10.08 17.20
CA GLU A 297 -8.95 8.83 17.07
C GLU A 297 -7.89 8.87 15.96
N LEU A 298 -7.76 9.98 15.21
CA LEU A 298 -6.76 10.10 14.16
C LEU A 298 -5.39 10.50 14.71
N ASP A 299 -4.33 10.14 13.98
CA ASP A 299 -2.95 10.43 14.38
C ASP A 299 -2.71 11.95 14.52
N ILE A 300 -3.26 12.75 13.60
CA ILE A 300 -3.17 14.21 13.61
C ILE A 300 -4.58 14.80 13.71
N VAL A 301 -4.97 15.18 14.92
CA VAL A 301 -6.29 15.74 15.21
C VAL A 301 -6.32 17.25 14.97
N LEU A 302 -7.08 17.67 13.97
CA LEU A 302 -7.38 19.07 13.67
C LEU A 302 -8.71 19.47 14.30
N ARG A 303 -8.65 20.17 15.44
CA ARG A 303 -9.84 20.65 16.18
C ARG A 303 -10.49 21.83 15.45
N SER A 304 -11.12 21.56 14.31
CA SER A 304 -11.82 22.56 13.50
C SER A 304 -13.11 21.99 12.91
N PRO A 305 -14.27 22.66 13.06
CA PRO A 305 -15.51 22.26 12.41
C PRO A 305 -15.40 22.18 10.88
N GLN A 306 -14.49 22.98 10.30
CA GLN A 306 -14.25 23.08 8.85
C GLN A 306 -13.34 21.96 8.31
N ALA A 307 -12.74 21.13 9.18
CA ALA A 307 -12.04 19.93 8.74
C ALA A 307 -13.01 18.73 8.68
N SER A 308 -12.97 17.95 7.60
CA SER A 308 -13.60 16.62 7.55
C SER A 308 -13.17 15.71 8.70
N ARG A 309 -14.01 14.73 9.06
CA ARG A 309 -13.72 13.74 10.11
C ARG A 309 -12.39 13.03 9.84
N THR A 310 -12.22 12.55 8.62
CA THR A 310 -10.96 12.12 8.01
C THR A 310 -10.74 13.03 6.79
N HIS A 311 -9.68 13.81 6.78
CA HIS A 311 -9.48 14.91 5.83
C HIS A 311 -8.38 14.60 4.82
N ALA A 312 -7.24 14.17 5.33
CA ALA A 312 -6.06 13.88 4.52
C ALA A 312 -5.26 12.77 5.18
N GLN A 313 -4.28 12.25 4.46
CA GLN A 313 -3.33 11.30 5.00
C GLN A 313 -1.92 11.58 4.51
N ILE A 314 -0.94 11.25 5.32
CA ILE A 314 0.46 11.20 4.93
C ILE A 314 0.85 9.73 4.81
N VAL A 315 1.48 9.36 3.70
CA VAL A 315 1.98 8.01 3.45
C VAL A 315 3.47 8.08 3.14
N HIS A 316 4.22 7.09 3.63
CA HIS A 316 5.65 6.93 3.34
C HIS A 316 5.82 5.86 2.27
N ILE A 317 6.41 6.22 1.13
CA ILE A 317 6.62 5.34 -0.03
C ILE A 317 8.08 5.53 -0.46
N GLU A 318 8.87 4.44 -0.49
CA GLU A 318 10.25 4.42 -1.00
C GLU A 318 11.22 5.48 -0.44
N GLY A 319 11.02 5.94 0.81
CA GLY A 319 11.88 6.94 1.45
C GLY A 319 11.35 8.39 1.36
N ASP A 320 10.30 8.60 0.57
CA ASP A 320 9.62 9.89 0.42
C ASP A 320 8.25 9.90 1.12
N TYR A 321 7.80 11.10 1.51
CA TYR A 321 6.49 11.30 2.14
C TYR A 321 5.53 11.96 1.16
N TYR A 322 4.30 11.45 1.09
CA TYR A 322 3.25 11.99 0.24
C TYR A 322 2.03 12.34 1.07
N LEU A 323 1.43 13.48 0.74
CA LEU A 323 0.17 13.95 1.30
C LEU A 323 -0.96 13.74 0.30
N GLN A 324 -2.02 13.05 0.74
CA GLN A 324 -3.22 12.80 -0.04
C GLN A 324 -4.44 13.43 0.64
N ASP A 325 -5.28 14.12 -0.13
CA ASP A 325 -6.61 14.55 0.30
C ASP A 325 -7.62 13.41 0.14
N LEU A 326 -8.37 13.10 1.20
CA LEU A 326 -9.35 12.01 1.22
C LEU A 326 -10.77 12.53 0.91
N ASP A 327 -10.90 13.22 -0.22
CA ASP A 327 -12.12 13.90 -0.67
C ASP A 327 -12.73 14.81 0.41
N SER A 328 -11.89 15.69 0.93
CA SER A 328 -12.31 16.55 2.03
C SER A 328 -13.25 17.66 1.54
N LYS A 329 -14.23 18.04 2.38
CA LYS A 329 -15.26 19.03 2.01
C LYS A 329 -14.68 20.38 1.54
N ASN A 330 -13.53 20.78 2.09
CA ASN A 330 -12.89 22.06 1.81
C ASN A 330 -11.58 21.93 1.03
N GLY A 331 -11.14 20.70 0.74
CA GLY A 331 -9.86 20.41 0.11
C GLY A 331 -8.64 20.68 1.00
N THR A 332 -7.56 19.96 0.71
CA THR A 332 -6.22 20.21 1.25
C THR A 332 -5.45 21.10 0.29
N LEU A 333 -4.74 22.11 0.82
CA LEU A 333 -3.87 22.96 0.00
C LEU A 333 -2.43 22.84 0.44
N VAL A 334 -1.50 22.77 -0.51
CA VAL A 334 -0.06 22.85 -0.26
C VAL A 334 0.48 24.05 -1.02
N ASN A 335 1.21 24.94 -0.34
CA ASN A 335 1.78 26.16 -0.92
C ASN A 335 0.74 26.99 -1.72
N ARG A 336 -0.48 27.10 -1.17
CA ARG A 336 -1.66 27.78 -1.74
C ARG A 336 -2.31 27.09 -2.95
N ARG A 337 -1.84 25.93 -3.40
CA ARG A 337 -2.47 25.13 -4.46
C ARG A 337 -3.28 23.99 -3.85
N ARG A 338 -4.50 23.76 -4.34
CA ARG A 338 -5.31 22.60 -3.91
C ARG A 338 -4.69 21.33 -4.47
N ILE A 339 -4.55 20.31 -3.63
CA ILE A 339 -3.96 19.03 -4.01
C ILE A 339 -4.95 17.90 -3.73
N THR A 340 -4.89 16.88 -4.57
CA THR A 340 -5.41 15.54 -4.26
C THR A 340 -4.27 14.63 -3.80
N TRP A 341 -3.08 14.83 -4.37
CA TRP A 341 -1.85 14.13 -4.05
C TRP A 341 -0.66 15.08 -4.20
N HIS A 342 0.31 15.01 -3.28
CA HIS A 342 1.51 15.87 -3.31
C HIS A 342 2.69 15.23 -2.57
N ARG A 343 3.87 15.19 -3.18
CA ARG A 343 5.10 14.77 -2.49
C ARG A 343 5.57 15.88 -1.56
N LEU A 344 5.70 15.59 -0.27
CA LEU A 344 6.08 16.57 0.76
C LEU A 344 7.57 16.90 0.67
N GLU A 345 7.87 18.17 0.44
CA GLU A 345 9.23 18.72 0.42
C GLU A 345 9.49 19.57 1.67
N HIS A 346 10.73 19.59 2.16
CA HIS A 346 11.10 20.34 3.37
C HIS A 346 10.63 21.80 3.30
N GLY A 347 9.84 22.23 4.28
CA GLY A 347 9.27 23.57 4.34
C GLY A 347 7.88 23.70 3.72
N ASP A 348 7.28 22.63 3.22
CA ASP A 348 5.94 22.67 2.64
C ASP A 348 4.88 23.13 3.65
N HIS A 349 4.06 24.10 3.22
CA HIS A 349 2.95 24.64 3.98
C HIS A 349 1.64 24.01 3.55
N VAL A 350 1.17 23.06 4.35
CA VAL A 350 -0.10 22.35 4.15
C VAL A 350 -1.21 23.07 4.90
N ARG A 351 -2.14 23.72 4.20
CA ARG A 351 -3.32 24.35 4.79
C ARG A 351 -4.51 23.41 4.76
N ILE A 352 -5.01 23.08 5.94
CA ILE A 352 -6.26 22.32 6.14
C ILE A 352 -7.16 23.15 7.06
N ALA A 353 -8.29 23.60 6.53
CA ALA A 353 -9.19 24.53 7.23
C ALA A 353 -8.43 25.76 7.76
N ASN A 354 -8.47 25.99 9.08
CA ASN A 354 -7.79 27.07 9.81
C ASN A 354 -6.43 26.64 10.42
N HIS A 355 -5.93 25.46 10.04
CA HIS A 355 -4.63 24.95 10.49
C HIS A 355 -3.63 25.00 9.34
N VAL A 356 -2.38 25.30 9.67
CA VAL A 356 -1.24 25.21 8.75
C VAL A 356 -0.29 24.18 9.31
N LEU A 357 -0.02 23.11 8.57
CA LEU A 357 0.95 22.10 8.94
C LEU A 357 2.21 22.35 8.13
N VAL A 358 3.37 22.37 8.79
CA VAL A 358 4.66 22.60 8.15
C VAL A 358 5.47 21.32 8.23
N TYR A 359 5.88 20.80 7.08
CA TYR A 359 6.69 19.59 6.98
C TYR A 359 8.18 19.92 7.10
N HIS A 360 8.89 19.22 7.97
CA HIS A 360 10.32 19.39 8.21
C HIS A 360 11.05 18.06 8.01
N ALA A 361 11.69 17.90 6.85
CA ALA A 361 12.59 16.78 6.56
C ALA A 361 13.99 16.91 7.16
N ARG A 362 14.32 18.05 7.79
CA ARG A 362 15.63 18.41 8.38
C ARG A 362 15.38 19.30 9.59
N GLU A 363 16.34 19.39 10.51
CA GLU A 363 16.19 20.21 11.73
C GLU A 363 15.89 21.67 11.34
N PRO A 364 14.84 22.31 11.88
CA PRO A 364 14.63 23.73 11.69
C PRO A 364 15.75 24.49 12.40
N ASP A 365 16.34 25.49 11.74
CA ASP A 365 17.31 26.45 12.27
C ASP A 365 16.72 27.32 13.39
N TYR A 366 16.19 26.73 14.46
CA TYR A 366 15.69 27.47 15.63
C TYR A 366 16.80 27.71 16.67
N THR A 367 17.91 26.95 16.59
CA THR A 367 19.01 26.96 17.56
C THR A 367 20.23 27.80 17.16
N ARG A 368 20.20 28.54 16.04
CA ARG A 368 21.25 29.53 15.71
C ARG A 368 20.90 31.00 15.97
N ARG A 369 19.63 31.34 16.24
CA ARG A 369 19.23 32.73 16.54
C ARG A 369 19.06 33.07 18.02
N ARG A 370 19.29 32.12 18.94
CA ARG A 370 19.16 32.36 20.38
C ARG A 370 20.49 32.47 21.14
N LEU A 371 21.62 32.30 20.45
CA LEU A 371 22.98 32.46 21.00
C LEU A 371 23.79 33.62 20.39
N ALA A 372 23.23 34.35 19.42
CA ALA A 372 23.76 35.65 19.02
C ALA A 372 22.87 36.74 19.64
N GLY A 373 23.29 37.26 20.80
CA GLY A 373 22.63 38.40 21.42
C GLY A 373 22.55 39.57 20.44
N GLY A 374 21.33 40.09 20.24
CA GLY A 374 21.10 41.21 19.35
C GLY A 374 19.64 41.65 19.40
N ARG A 375 19.43 42.83 19.98
CA ARG A 375 18.20 43.60 20.22
C ARG A 375 17.01 43.37 19.26
N VAL A 376 15.82 43.43 19.86
CA VAL A 376 14.52 43.70 19.20
C VAL A 376 14.57 45.03 18.44
N PRO A 377 14.01 45.08 17.23
CA PRO A 377 13.03 46.12 16.88
C PRO A 377 11.79 45.43 16.30
N GLU A 378 10.63 45.47 16.96
CA GLU A 378 9.65 46.56 16.92
C GLU A 378 9.24 46.96 15.48
N ARG A 379 7.91 46.88 15.24
CA ARG A 379 7.12 47.42 14.12
C ARG A 379 6.78 46.48 12.95
N ILE A 380 5.52 46.04 13.01
CA ILE A 380 4.60 45.80 11.90
C ILE A 380 4.49 47.08 11.04
N PRO A 381 4.35 46.97 9.71
CA PRO A 381 3.48 47.87 8.96
C PRO A 381 2.26 47.11 8.39
N PRO A 382 1.09 47.76 8.33
CA PRO A 382 -0.16 47.15 7.91
C PRO A 382 -0.33 47.12 6.39
N HIS A 383 -1.09 46.12 5.94
CA HIS A 383 -2.03 46.06 4.81
C HIS A 383 -1.89 44.78 3.98
#